data_AF-A0A5Z3PSD6-F1
#
_entry.id   AF-A0A5Z3PSD6-F1
#
_cell.length_a   1.000
_cell.length_b   1.000
_cell.length_c   1.000
_cell.angle_alpha   90.00
_cell.angle_beta   90.00
_cell.angle_gamma   90.00
#
_symmetry.space_group_name_H-M   'P 1'
#
loop_
_entity.id
_entity.type
_entity.pdbx_description
1 polymer ?
#
loop_
_entity_poly.entity_id
_entity_poly.type
_entity_poly.pdbx_seq_one_letter_code
_entity_poly.pdbx_strand_id
1 'polypeptide(L)'
;MKQEMALDNVKENVGKNKIPFTSYDVGWVIMCIGMAIGSGIVFMPLQMSVKGFWATAIALLITYPIVYLLTKLYITSLSETKQTDYAGTITQYLGRNWGAFLSFLYFFTILKGMLGYAATITNDTSSYLQRFGVTQHSLSDTLWFPLVLLVAMVLVASRGERLLFKISGPFIVFKLMIIIVLGALMVPYWNMNNVSMASPDSLIDLMRDVLVSLPFALFSIVFIQVLNPMNIAFRKIESDPKVATFRALRA
;
A
#
# COMPACT_ATOMS: atom_id res chain seq x y z
N MET A 1 -2.51 0.86 28.88
CA MET A 1 -2.75 -0.09 29.98
C MET A 1 -3.36 -1.44 29.58
N LYS A 2 -4.68 -1.62 29.35
CA LYS A 2 -5.23 -2.96 28.96
C LYS A 2 -4.71 -3.46 27.59
N GLN A 3 -4.45 -2.55 26.66
CA GLN A 3 -3.95 -2.86 25.31
C GLN A 3 -2.44 -3.16 25.26
N GLU A 4 -1.63 -2.52 26.11
CA GLU A 4 -0.19 -2.85 26.24
C GLU A 4 -0.01 -4.21 26.88
N MET A 5 -0.78 -4.49 27.95
CA MET A 5 -0.74 -5.76 28.66
C MET A 5 -1.17 -6.95 27.79
N ALA A 6 -2.04 -6.72 26.79
CA ALA A 6 -2.41 -7.73 25.79
C ALA A 6 -1.29 -7.98 24.78
N LEU A 7 -0.59 -6.93 24.33
CA LEU A 7 0.51 -7.04 23.37
C LEU A 7 1.76 -7.67 24.00
N ASP A 8 2.06 -7.34 25.25
CA ASP A 8 3.15 -7.93 26.01
C ASP A 8 2.87 -9.40 26.33
N ASN A 9 1.62 -9.75 26.67
CA ASN A 9 1.21 -11.16 26.78
C ASN A 9 1.29 -11.94 25.47
N VAL A 10 1.03 -11.31 24.32
CA VAL A 10 1.21 -11.95 22.99
C VAL A 10 2.70 -12.17 22.70
N LYS A 11 3.56 -11.18 22.96
CA LYS A 11 5.02 -11.34 22.83
C LYS A 11 5.57 -12.41 23.78
N GLU A 12 5.06 -12.49 25.00
CA GLU A 12 5.52 -13.41 26.03
C GLU A 12 5.08 -14.86 25.76
N ASN A 13 3.85 -15.07 25.27
CA ASN A 13 3.37 -16.40 24.88
C ASN A 13 3.96 -16.89 23.55
N VAL A 14 4.19 -15.99 22.59
CA VAL A 14 4.90 -16.31 21.33
C VAL A 14 6.40 -16.52 21.56
N GLY A 15 6.99 -15.85 22.55
CA GLY A 15 8.40 -16.04 22.94
C GLY A 15 8.76 -17.47 23.36
N LYS A 16 7.77 -18.28 23.79
CA LYS A 16 7.98 -19.70 24.15
C LYS A 16 8.03 -20.64 22.94
N ASN A 17 7.42 -20.27 21.80
CA ASN A 17 7.46 -21.04 20.55
C ASN A 17 8.06 -20.18 19.46
N LYS A 18 9.34 -20.37 19.11
CA LYS A 18 9.99 -19.64 18.00
C LYS A 18 9.24 -19.92 16.69
N ILE A 19 8.33 -19.03 16.31
CA ILE A 19 7.59 -19.12 15.05
C ILE A 19 8.56 -18.78 13.91
N PRO A 20 8.92 -19.74 13.03
CA PRO A 20 9.87 -19.48 11.97
C PRO A 20 9.25 -18.56 10.92
N PHE A 21 10.07 -17.67 10.38
CA PHE A 21 9.71 -16.84 9.23
C PHE A 21 9.76 -17.72 7.97
N THR A 22 8.64 -17.85 7.29
CA THR A 22 8.43 -18.78 6.18
C THR A 22 8.48 -18.06 4.83
N SER A 23 8.70 -18.80 3.74
CA SER A 23 8.61 -18.25 2.38
C SER A 23 7.21 -17.69 2.05
N TYR A 24 6.19 -18.12 2.78
CA TYR A 24 4.84 -17.58 2.69
C TYR A 24 4.77 -16.16 3.27
N ASP A 25 5.40 -15.93 4.42
CA ASP A 25 5.52 -14.59 5.02
C ASP A 25 6.30 -13.63 4.09
N VAL A 26 7.37 -14.12 3.44
CA VAL A 26 8.11 -13.37 2.39
C VAL A 26 7.18 -12.95 1.24
N GLY A 27 6.29 -13.84 0.80
CA GLY A 27 5.34 -13.55 -0.27
C GLY A 27 4.41 -12.37 0.07
N TRP A 28 3.94 -12.30 1.32
CA TRP A 28 3.12 -11.19 1.80
C TRP A 28 3.89 -9.88 1.92
N VAL A 29 5.13 -9.92 2.41
CA VAL A 29 6.01 -8.74 2.43
C VAL A 29 6.22 -8.20 1.01
N ILE A 30 6.49 -9.08 0.05
CA ILE A 30 6.62 -8.70 -1.38
C ILE A 30 5.33 -8.06 -1.89
N MET A 31 4.15 -8.59 -1.53
CA MET A 31 2.87 -8.00 -1.93
C MET A 31 2.62 -6.62 -1.30
N CYS A 32 2.98 -6.42 -0.03
CA CYS A 32 2.93 -5.11 0.63
C CYS A 32 3.82 -4.10 -0.10
N ILE A 33 5.04 -4.49 -0.45
CA ILE A 33 5.95 -3.66 -1.26
C ILE A 33 5.36 -3.41 -2.65
N GLY A 34 4.79 -4.44 -3.28
CA GLY A 34 4.15 -4.34 -4.59
C GLY A 34 2.99 -3.35 -4.61
N MET A 35 2.17 -3.33 -3.56
CA MET A 35 1.09 -2.33 -3.40
C MET A 35 1.66 -0.92 -3.27
N ALA A 36 2.67 -0.74 -2.43
CA ALA A 36 3.35 0.54 -2.25
C ALA A 36 3.98 1.03 -3.56
N ILE A 37 4.45 0.16 -4.44
CA ILE A 37 5.02 0.60 -5.73
C ILE A 37 3.93 0.73 -6.81
N GLY A 38 2.86 -0.06 -6.71
CA GLY A 38 1.83 -0.21 -7.74
C GLY A 38 0.83 0.94 -7.82
N SER A 39 0.52 1.63 -6.71
CA SER A 39 -0.57 2.62 -6.66
C SER A 39 -0.27 4.01 -7.24
N GLY A 40 0.86 4.18 -7.91
CA GLY A 40 1.41 5.51 -8.14
C GLY A 40 1.95 6.15 -6.86
N ILE A 41 2.00 5.41 -5.74
CA ILE A 41 2.70 5.83 -4.53
C ILE A 41 4.15 6.16 -4.85
N VAL A 42 4.86 5.52 -5.78
CA VAL A 42 6.24 5.92 -6.13
C VAL A 42 6.37 7.40 -6.53
N PHE A 43 5.33 7.99 -7.11
CA PHE A 43 5.33 9.41 -7.47
C PHE A 43 5.01 10.32 -6.28
N MET A 44 4.42 9.81 -5.20
CA MET A 44 4.08 10.60 -4.01
C MET A 44 5.33 11.05 -3.23
N PRO A 45 6.35 10.20 -2.98
CA PRO A 45 7.65 10.63 -2.48
C PRO A 45 8.28 11.67 -3.38
N LEU A 46 8.20 11.49 -4.70
CA LEU A 46 8.75 12.48 -5.63
C LEU A 46 8.05 13.83 -5.49
N GLN A 47 6.71 13.85 -5.37
CA GLN A 47 5.94 15.09 -5.19
C GLN A 47 6.24 15.80 -3.86
N MET A 48 6.40 15.06 -2.75
CA MET A 48 6.80 15.68 -1.48
C MET A 48 8.27 16.13 -1.49
N SER A 49 9.17 15.36 -2.11
CA SER A 49 10.60 15.70 -2.18
C SER A 49 10.88 17.01 -2.94
N VAL A 50 10.04 17.34 -3.93
CA VAL A 50 10.13 18.62 -4.66
C VAL A 50 9.82 19.83 -3.76
N LYS A 51 9.15 19.64 -2.61
CA LYS A 51 8.87 20.71 -1.63
C LYS A 51 10.08 21.08 -0.76
N GLY A 52 11.22 20.45 -0.98
CA GLY A 52 12.46 20.73 -0.27
C GLY A 52 12.80 19.66 0.76
N PHE A 53 14.10 19.57 1.05
CA PHE A 53 14.67 18.53 1.90
C PHE A 53 14.10 18.58 3.33
N TRP A 54 14.14 19.75 3.97
CA TRP A 54 13.71 19.92 5.36
C TRP A 54 12.22 19.68 5.56
N ALA A 55 11.38 20.19 4.65
CA ALA A 55 9.93 19.97 4.69
C ALA A 55 9.60 18.47 4.60
N THR A 56 10.27 17.77 3.68
CA THR A 56 10.10 16.32 3.49
C THR A 56 10.56 15.53 4.71
N ALA A 57 11.73 15.86 5.27
CA ALA A 57 12.28 15.16 6.43
C ALA A 57 11.38 15.29 7.67
N ILE A 58 10.88 16.50 7.95
CA ILE A 58 9.96 16.75 9.07
C ILE A 58 8.62 16.03 8.83
N ALA A 59 8.08 16.12 7.61
CA ALA A 59 6.84 15.42 7.26
C ALA A 59 6.97 13.90 7.45
N LEU A 60 8.09 13.30 7.04
CA LEU A 60 8.39 11.88 7.26
C LEU A 60 8.48 11.54 8.75
N LEU A 61 9.16 12.37 9.55
CA LEU A 61 9.29 12.17 10.99
C LEU A 61 7.94 12.18 11.71
N ILE A 62 7.02 13.05 11.29
CA ILE A 62 5.66 13.13 11.83
C ILE A 62 4.79 11.96 11.31
N THR A 63 4.85 11.67 10.03
CA THR A 63 3.98 10.67 9.40
C THR A 63 4.34 9.25 9.82
N TYR A 64 5.62 8.92 9.98
CA TYR A 64 6.06 7.57 10.35
C TYR A 64 5.38 7.02 11.63
N PRO A 65 5.40 7.71 12.79
CA PRO A 65 4.72 7.22 14.00
C PRO A 65 3.20 7.14 13.82
N ILE A 66 2.59 8.07 13.07
CA ILE A 66 1.15 8.04 12.77
C ILE A 66 0.79 6.76 12.01
N VAL A 67 1.54 6.44 10.96
CA VAL A 67 1.28 5.25 10.13
C VAL A 67 1.55 3.96 10.91
N TYR A 68 2.58 3.94 11.75
CA TYR A 68 2.84 2.80 12.64
C TYR A 68 1.67 2.55 13.59
N LEU A 69 1.15 3.60 14.24
CA LEU A 69 0.01 3.49 15.15
C LEU A 69 -1.26 3.09 14.42
N LEU A 70 -1.53 3.66 13.23
CA LEU A 70 -2.68 3.30 12.39
C LEU A 70 -2.62 1.83 11.95
N THR A 71 -1.46 1.36 11.51
CA THR A 71 -1.25 -0.02 11.07
C THR A 71 -1.46 -1.00 12.22
N LYS A 72 -0.87 -0.68 13.39
CA LYS A 72 -1.05 -1.48 14.61
C LYS A 72 -2.52 -1.53 15.04
N LEU A 73 -3.20 -0.38 15.05
CA LEU A 73 -4.62 -0.30 15.39
C LEU A 73 -5.45 -1.16 14.43
N TYR A 74 -5.20 -1.03 13.12
CA TYR A 74 -5.92 -1.77 12.09
C TYR A 74 -5.79 -3.28 12.27
N ILE A 75 -4.57 -3.80 12.39
CA ILE A 75 -4.31 -5.23 12.53
C ILE A 75 -4.89 -5.76 13.86
N THR A 76 -4.75 -5.01 14.94
CA THR A 76 -5.29 -5.40 16.26
C THR A 76 -6.82 -5.46 16.22
N SER A 77 -7.49 -4.46 15.65
CA SER A 77 -8.95 -4.48 15.50
C SER A 77 -9.45 -5.63 14.63
N LEU A 78 -8.71 -5.99 13.57
CA LEU A 78 -9.02 -7.15 12.74
C LEU A 78 -8.87 -8.48 13.51
N SER A 79 -7.92 -8.55 14.43
CA SER A 79 -7.64 -9.76 15.22
C SER A 79 -8.66 -10.03 16.33
N GLU A 80 -9.20 -8.98 16.95
CA GLU A 80 -10.13 -9.10 18.07
C GLU A 80 -11.53 -9.52 17.63
N THR A 81 -11.86 -9.35 16.35
CA THR A 81 -13.18 -9.73 15.81
C THR A 81 -13.25 -11.18 15.33
N LYS A 82 -14.35 -11.86 15.70
CA LYS A 82 -14.70 -13.18 15.15
C LYS A 82 -15.02 -13.12 13.66
N GLN A 83 -15.50 -11.97 13.20
CA GLN A 83 -15.70 -11.66 11.78
C GLN A 83 -14.34 -11.47 11.11
N THR A 84 -14.18 -11.98 9.90
CA THR A 84 -12.92 -11.88 9.14
C THR A 84 -12.85 -10.64 8.26
N ASP A 85 -13.99 -10.01 7.99
CA ASP A 85 -14.13 -8.96 6.99
C ASP A 85 -14.49 -7.61 7.63
N TYR A 86 -13.87 -6.54 7.13
CA TYR A 86 -13.97 -5.18 7.68
C TYR A 86 -15.43 -4.66 7.77
N ALA A 87 -16.27 -4.93 6.77
CA ALA A 87 -17.69 -4.57 6.80
C ALA A 87 -18.45 -5.22 7.98
N GLY A 88 -18.07 -6.45 8.31
CA GLY A 88 -18.57 -7.19 9.47
C GLY A 88 -18.10 -6.59 10.79
N THR A 89 -16.82 -6.23 10.87
CA THR A 89 -16.23 -5.54 12.03
C THR A 89 -16.90 -4.19 12.28
N ILE A 90 -17.11 -3.35 11.27
CA ILE A 90 -17.82 -2.07 11.41
C ILE A 90 -19.23 -2.29 11.95
N THR A 91 -19.96 -3.26 11.41
CA THR A 91 -21.34 -3.56 11.85
C THR A 91 -21.39 -4.03 13.30
N GLN A 92 -20.36 -4.77 13.76
CA GLN A 92 -20.27 -5.25 15.14
C GLN A 92 -20.05 -4.10 16.14
N TYR A 93 -19.24 -3.09 15.81
CA TYR A 93 -18.94 -1.98 16.72
C TYR A 93 -19.95 -0.83 16.65
N LEU A 94 -20.50 -0.51 15.47
CA LEU A 94 -21.38 0.66 15.27
C LEU A 94 -22.88 0.32 15.16
N GLY A 95 -23.24 -0.96 15.11
CA GLY A 95 -24.62 -1.43 14.96
C GLY A 95 -25.08 -1.51 13.49
N ARG A 96 -26.26 -2.10 13.26
CA ARG A 96 -26.77 -2.50 11.92
C ARG A 96 -26.86 -1.33 10.92
N ASN A 97 -27.43 -0.19 11.32
CA ASN A 97 -27.72 0.91 10.39
C ASN A 97 -26.46 1.70 10.00
N TRP A 98 -25.64 2.08 10.99
CA TRP A 98 -24.35 2.73 10.76
C TRP A 98 -23.35 1.78 10.09
N GLY A 99 -23.38 0.50 10.46
CA GLY A 99 -22.61 -0.57 9.81
C GLY A 99 -22.89 -0.66 8.32
N ALA A 100 -24.16 -0.67 7.92
CA ALA A 100 -24.58 -0.69 6.52
C ALA A 100 -24.13 0.57 5.76
N PHE A 101 -24.31 1.76 6.34
CA PHE A 101 -23.88 3.02 5.73
C PHE A 101 -22.36 3.08 5.50
N LEU A 102 -21.56 2.73 6.51
CA LEU A 102 -20.10 2.70 6.37
C LEU A 102 -19.62 1.59 5.41
N SER A 103 -20.29 0.44 5.40
CA SER A 103 -19.99 -0.63 4.44
C SER A 103 -20.26 -0.20 2.99
N PHE A 104 -21.30 0.59 2.76
CA PHE A 104 -21.61 1.16 1.46
C PHE A 104 -20.55 2.19 1.02
N LEU A 105 -20.12 3.08 1.92
CA LEU A 105 -19.00 4.00 1.67
C LEU A 105 -17.68 3.27 1.40
N TYR A 106 -17.42 2.20 2.14
CA TYR A 106 -16.26 1.33 1.95
C TYR A 106 -16.29 0.68 0.56
N PHE A 107 -17.43 0.14 0.15
CA PHE A 107 -17.63 -0.41 -1.18
C PHE A 107 -17.32 0.62 -2.28
N PHE A 108 -17.83 1.84 -2.17
CA PHE A 108 -17.53 2.90 -3.14
C PHE A 108 -16.05 3.27 -3.18
N THR A 109 -15.38 3.28 -2.03
CA THR A 109 -13.95 3.60 -1.96
C THR A 109 -13.12 2.55 -2.68
N ILE A 110 -13.41 1.26 -2.48
CA ILE A 110 -12.75 0.17 -3.20
C ILE A 110 -13.09 0.21 -4.68
N LEU A 111 -14.36 0.38 -5.05
CA LEU A 111 -14.80 0.43 -6.44
C LEU A 111 -14.11 1.57 -7.20
N LYS A 112 -14.09 2.78 -6.62
CA LYS A 112 -13.36 3.92 -7.17
C LYS A 112 -11.88 3.63 -7.33
N GLY A 113 -11.25 3.02 -6.32
CA GLY A 113 -9.86 2.61 -6.38
C GLY A 113 -9.60 1.67 -7.55
N MET A 114 -10.36 0.57 -7.63
CA MET A 114 -10.25 -0.44 -8.69
C MET A 114 -10.39 0.17 -10.10
N LEU A 115 -11.41 1.02 -10.32
CA LEU A 115 -11.60 1.69 -11.60
C LEU A 115 -10.47 2.67 -11.92
N GLY A 116 -9.98 3.41 -10.91
CA GLY A 116 -8.83 4.30 -11.06
C GLY A 116 -7.58 3.57 -11.51
N TYR A 117 -7.28 2.41 -10.91
CA TYR A 117 -6.15 1.57 -11.31
C TYR A 117 -6.29 1.04 -12.74
N ALA A 118 -7.48 0.55 -13.11
CA ALA A 118 -7.73 0.08 -14.46
C ALA A 118 -7.53 1.20 -15.49
N ALA A 119 -7.99 2.41 -15.19
CA ALA A 119 -7.79 3.59 -16.03
C ALA A 119 -6.30 3.96 -16.16
N THR A 120 -5.53 3.97 -15.06
CA THR A 120 -4.09 4.24 -15.10
C THR A 120 -3.34 3.22 -15.96
N ILE A 121 -3.61 1.92 -15.78
CA ILE A 121 -2.96 0.88 -16.58
C ILE A 121 -3.31 1.02 -18.06
N THR A 122 -4.57 1.33 -18.38
CA THR A 122 -4.99 1.57 -19.77
C THR A 122 -4.25 2.75 -20.38
N ASN A 123 -4.16 3.86 -19.66
CA ASN A 123 -3.49 5.09 -20.09
C ASN A 123 -1.98 4.91 -20.26
N ASP A 124 -1.33 4.25 -19.31
CA ASP A 124 0.09 3.93 -19.41
C ASP A 124 0.35 3.03 -20.60
N THR A 125 -0.45 1.96 -20.77
CA THR A 125 -0.30 1.01 -21.89
C THR A 125 -0.49 1.71 -23.24
N SER A 126 -1.52 2.55 -23.39
CA SER A 126 -1.75 3.35 -24.59
C SER A 126 -0.57 4.27 -24.89
N SER A 127 -0.07 4.98 -23.87
CA SER A 127 1.08 5.89 -24.01
C SER A 127 2.35 5.16 -24.42
N TYR A 128 2.62 3.97 -23.86
CA TYR A 128 3.76 3.14 -24.24
C TYR A 128 3.63 2.62 -25.68
N LEU A 129 2.47 2.09 -26.08
CA LEU A 129 2.23 1.62 -27.44
C LEU A 129 2.42 2.73 -28.48
N GLN A 130 1.99 3.94 -28.15
CA GLN A 130 2.23 5.12 -28.99
C GLN A 130 3.71 5.50 -29.05
N ARG A 131 4.42 5.52 -27.91
CA ARG A 131 5.84 5.88 -27.84
C ARG A 131 6.74 4.91 -28.62
N PHE A 132 6.38 3.63 -28.66
CA PHE A 132 7.10 2.61 -29.43
C PHE A 132 6.64 2.49 -30.89
N GLY A 133 5.74 3.36 -31.36
CA GLY A 133 5.30 3.40 -32.74
C GLY A 133 4.39 2.23 -33.15
N VAL A 134 3.90 1.44 -32.20
CA VAL A 134 2.97 0.33 -32.46
C VAL A 134 1.62 0.89 -32.90
N THR A 135 1.24 2.07 -32.40
CA THR A 135 -0.03 2.73 -32.72
C THR A 135 0.11 4.24 -32.90
N GLN A 136 -0.56 4.79 -33.92
CA GLN A 136 -0.48 6.22 -34.27
C GLN A 136 -1.42 7.10 -33.40
N HIS A 137 -2.50 6.51 -32.87
CA HIS A 137 -3.48 7.17 -32.01
C HIS A 137 -3.48 6.58 -30.60
N SER A 138 -3.92 7.37 -29.62
CA SER A 138 -4.12 6.91 -28.24
C SER A 138 -5.26 5.89 -28.20
N LEU A 139 -4.96 4.63 -27.88
CA LEU A 139 -5.96 3.57 -27.75
C LEU A 139 -6.85 3.77 -26.53
N SER A 140 -6.37 4.51 -25.52
CA SER A 140 -7.18 4.90 -24.37
C SER A 140 -8.45 5.65 -24.74
N ASP A 141 -8.43 6.41 -25.85
CA ASP A 141 -9.59 7.18 -26.30
C ASP A 141 -10.64 6.28 -26.99
N THR A 142 -10.30 5.01 -27.24
CA THR A 142 -11.20 4.07 -27.89
C THR A 142 -12.01 3.30 -26.86
N LEU A 143 -13.31 3.08 -27.12
CA LEU A 143 -14.22 2.42 -26.16
C LEU A 143 -13.84 0.95 -25.85
N TRP A 144 -13.24 0.23 -26.80
CA TRP A 144 -13.00 -1.21 -26.68
C TRP A 144 -11.72 -1.57 -25.89
N PHE A 145 -10.66 -0.76 -26.01
CA PHE A 145 -9.35 -1.10 -25.45
C PHE A 145 -9.33 -1.10 -23.91
N PRO A 146 -9.84 -0.07 -23.21
CA PRO A 146 -10.00 -0.09 -21.76
C PRO A 146 -10.88 -1.26 -21.29
N LEU A 147 -11.95 -1.58 -22.04
CA LEU A 147 -12.88 -2.66 -21.70
C LEU A 147 -12.22 -4.04 -21.78
N VAL A 148 -11.49 -4.32 -22.87
CA VAL A 148 -10.73 -5.58 -23.03
C VAL A 148 -9.69 -5.72 -21.93
N LEU A 149 -8.96 -4.65 -21.62
CA LEU A 149 -7.92 -4.67 -20.59
C LEU A 149 -8.52 -4.88 -19.20
N LEU A 150 -9.64 -4.23 -18.88
CA LEU A 150 -10.39 -4.43 -17.64
C LEU A 150 -10.88 -5.88 -17.51
N VAL A 151 -11.48 -6.44 -18.57
CA VAL A 151 -11.93 -7.85 -18.58
C VAL A 151 -10.77 -8.80 -18.34
N ALA A 152 -9.62 -8.58 -18.99
CA ALA A 152 -8.42 -9.39 -18.79
C ALA A 152 -7.92 -9.33 -17.34
N MET A 153 -7.88 -8.13 -16.74
CA MET A 153 -7.49 -7.97 -15.34
C MET A 153 -8.45 -8.66 -14.38
N VAL A 154 -9.77 -8.52 -14.59
CA VAL A 154 -10.79 -9.20 -13.78
C VAL A 154 -10.67 -10.71 -13.93
N LEU A 155 -10.39 -11.23 -15.13
CA LEU A 155 -10.20 -12.65 -15.36
C LEU A 155 -9.00 -13.18 -14.57
N VAL A 156 -7.87 -12.47 -14.57
CA VAL A 156 -6.71 -12.84 -13.74
C VAL A 156 -7.04 -12.74 -12.25
N ALA A 157 -7.69 -11.67 -11.81
CA ALA A 157 -8.08 -11.49 -10.41
C ALA A 157 -9.11 -12.53 -9.91
N SER A 158 -9.94 -13.04 -10.81
CA SER A 158 -10.91 -14.10 -10.52
C SER A 158 -10.27 -15.47 -10.31
N ARG A 159 -9.04 -15.66 -10.80
CA ARG A 159 -8.26 -16.87 -10.52
C ARG A 159 -7.71 -16.78 -9.10
N GLY A 160 -7.86 -17.85 -8.34
CA GLY A 160 -7.57 -17.85 -6.90
C GLY A 160 -6.18 -17.34 -6.50
N GLU A 161 -6.06 -17.03 -5.22
CA GLU A 161 -4.92 -16.41 -4.53
C GLU A 161 -3.53 -16.97 -4.93
N ARG A 162 -3.39 -18.28 -5.13
CA ARG A 162 -2.11 -18.89 -5.53
C ARG A 162 -1.60 -18.43 -6.90
N LEU A 163 -2.51 -18.20 -7.87
CA LEU A 163 -2.10 -17.69 -9.18
C LEU A 163 -1.67 -16.23 -9.07
N LEU A 164 -2.38 -15.44 -8.25
CA LEU A 164 -2.04 -14.05 -7.97
C LEU A 164 -0.63 -13.93 -7.39
N PHE A 165 -0.27 -14.75 -6.40
CA PHE A 165 1.09 -14.76 -5.84
C PHE A 165 2.15 -15.16 -6.86
N LYS A 166 1.88 -16.18 -7.67
CA LYS A 166 2.83 -16.70 -8.66
C LYS A 166 3.12 -15.71 -9.78
N ILE A 167 2.12 -14.92 -10.18
CA ILE A 167 2.25 -13.89 -11.20
C ILE A 167 2.84 -12.61 -10.59
N SER A 168 2.21 -12.05 -9.56
CA SER A 168 2.57 -10.73 -9.01
C SER A 168 3.96 -10.70 -8.39
N GLY A 169 4.40 -11.77 -7.72
CA GLY A 169 5.71 -11.80 -7.05
C GLY A 169 6.88 -11.46 -7.99
N PRO A 170 7.10 -12.20 -9.09
CA PRO A 170 8.12 -11.89 -10.08
C PRO A 170 8.00 -10.48 -10.69
N PHE A 171 6.78 -10.02 -11.01
CA PHE A 171 6.57 -8.67 -11.55
C PHE A 171 7.03 -7.57 -10.57
N ILE A 172 6.76 -7.73 -9.27
CA ILE A 172 7.16 -6.77 -8.23
C ILE A 172 8.68 -6.74 -8.11
N VAL A 173 9.33 -7.91 -8.05
CA VAL A 173 10.80 -8.01 -7.96
C VAL A 173 11.46 -7.42 -9.20
N PHE A 174 10.93 -7.71 -10.39
CA PHE A 174 11.41 -7.14 -11.64
C PHE A 174 11.27 -5.61 -11.67
N LYS A 175 10.13 -5.08 -11.22
CA LYS A 175 9.89 -3.63 -11.11
C LYS A 175 10.85 -2.96 -10.14
N LEU A 176 11.09 -3.58 -8.98
CA LEU A 176 12.08 -3.12 -8.00
C LEU A 176 13.49 -3.07 -8.58
N MET A 177 13.88 -4.12 -9.31
CA MET A 177 15.18 -4.19 -9.98
C MET A 177 15.35 -3.06 -10.98
N ILE A 178 14.32 -2.76 -11.79
CA ILE A 178 14.33 -1.62 -12.72
C ILE A 178 14.54 -0.30 -11.96
N ILE A 179 13.84 -0.07 -10.85
CA ILE A 179 13.98 1.17 -10.06
C ILE A 179 15.41 1.32 -9.52
N ILE A 180 16.00 0.24 -9.00
CA ILE A 180 17.37 0.26 -8.49
C ILE A 180 18.37 0.54 -9.60
N VAL A 181 18.23 -0.13 -10.75
CA VAL A 181 19.10 0.07 -11.92
C VAL A 181 18.97 1.49 -12.45
N LEU A 182 17.75 2.01 -12.60
CA LEU A 182 17.53 3.40 -13.00
C LEU A 182 18.14 4.39 -12.00
N GLY A 183 18.00 4.13 -10.69
CA GLY A 183 18.64 4.93 -9.65
C GLY A 183 20.16 4.95 -9.77
N ALA A 184 20.78 3.80 -10.03
CA ALA A 184 22.23 3.70 -10.24
C ALA A 184 22.69 4.39 -11.54
N LEU A 185 21.94 4.24 -12.63
CA LEU A 185 22.23 4.89 -13.91
C LEU A 185 22.06 6.42 -13.85
N MET A 186 21.26 6.93 -12.92
CA MET A 186 21.07 8.37 -12.73
C MET A 186 22.20 9.04 -11.94
N VAL A 187 23.07 8.30 -11.24
CA VAL A 187 24.17 8.86 -10.43
C VAL A 187 25.04 9.87 -11.19
N PRO A 188 25.45 9.64 -12.46
CA PRO A 188 26.24 10.61 -13.21
C PRO A 188 25.48 11.92 -13.53
N TYR A 189 24.16 11.89 -13.50
CA TYR A 189 23.28 13.04 -13.78
C TYR A 189 22.86 13.79 -12.52
N TRP A 190 23.32 13.38 -11.34
CA TRP A 190 22.98 14.05 -10.09
C TRP A 190 23.61 15.43 -10.05
N ASN A 191 22.76 16.45 -9.91
CA ASN A 191 23.19 17.81 -9.68
C ASN A 191 22.89 18.17 -8.23
N MET A 192 23.95 18.31 -7.42
CA MET A 192 23.82 18.66 -6.00
C MET A 192 23.21 20.05 -5.79
N ASN A 193 23.23 20.93 -6.80
CA ASN A 193 22.57 22.23 -6.73
C ASN A 193 21.03 22.11 -6.66
N ASN A 194 20.47 21.00 -7.14
CA ASN A 194 19.04 20.73 -7.07
C ASN A 194 18.62 20.21 -5.68
N VAL A 195 19.57 19.79 -4.86
CA VAL A 195 19.30 19.40 -3.48
C VAL A 195 19.32 20.68 -2.66
N SER A 196 18.16 21.32 -2.50
CA SER A 196 18.02 22.49 -1.63
C SER A 196 18.16 22.09 -0.16
N MET A 197 19.39 21.82 0.27
CA MET A 197 19.74 21.67 1.69
C MET A 197 19.80 23.03 2.40
N ALA A 198 19.71 24.13 1.64
CA ALA A 198 19.59 25.48 2.18
C ALA A 198 18.43 25.53 3.18
N SER A 199 18.70 26.15 4.33
CA SER A 199 17.67 26.42 5.33
C SER A 199 16.55 27.26 4.71
N PRO A 200 15.27 26.96 4.99
CA PRO A 200 14.17 27.77 4.50
C PRO A 200 14.35 29.24 4.92
N ASP A 201 14.09 30.17 4.01
CA ASP A 201 14.20 31.62 4.28
C ASP A 201 13.19 32.09 5.35
N SER A 202 12.10 31.33 5.55
CA SER A 202 11.04 31.61 6.52
C SER A 202 10.50 30.32 7.16
N LEU A 203 10.25 30.37 8.47
CA LEU A 203 9.59 29.29 9.22
C LEU A 203 8.15 29.06 8.74
N ILE A 204 7.46 30.11 8.27
CA ILE A 204 6.06 30.01 7.82
C ILE A 204 5.99 29.19 6.52
N ASP A 205 6.93 29.43 5.60
CA ASP A 205 6.99 28.69 4.34
C ASP A 205 7.35 27.22 4.59
N LEU A 206 8.28 26.95 5.50
CA LEU A 206 8.58 25.59 5.95
C LEU A 206 7.34 24.89 6.52
N MET A 207 6.57 25.53 7.41
CA MET A 207 5.37 24.92 7.96
C MET A 207 4.31 24.64 6.89
N ARG A 208 4.15 25.53 5.92
CA ARG A 208 3.25 25.34 4.78
C ARG A 208 3.68 24.14 3.94
N ASP A 209 4.97 24.02 3.63
CA ASP A 209 5.51 22.94 2.83
C ASP A 209 5.46 21.59 3.56
N VAL A 210 5.71 21.56 4.88
CA VAL A 210 5.50 20.39 5.72
C VAL A 210 4.03 19.96 5.67
N LEU A 211 3.09 20.89 5.89
CA LEU A 211 1.66 20.59 5.91
C LEU A 211 1.17 20.02 4.58
N VAL A 212 1.63 20.58 3.46
CA VAL A 212 1.32 20.08 2.12
C VAL A 212 1.96 18.71 1.88
N SER A 213 3.14 18.44 2.42
CA SER A 213 3.87 17.18 2.25
C SER A 213 3.32 16.02 3.09
N LEU A 214 2.68 16.29 4.22
CA LEU A 214 2.10 15.28 5.11
C LEU A 214 1.16 14.28 4.41
N PRO A 215 0.14 14.68 3.63
CA PRO A 215 -0.73 13.71 2.96
C PRO A 215 0.05 12.84 1.96
N PHE A 216 0.98 13.41 1.20
CA PHE A 216 1.83 12.65 0.29
C PHE A 216 2.69 11.64 1.03
N ALA A 217 3.32 12.05 2.13
CA ALA A 217 4.09 11.16 3.00
C ALA A 217 3.21 10.03 3.56
N LEU A 218 1.99 10.35 4.01
CA LEU A 218 1.07 9.36 4.57
C LEU A 218 0.66 8.33 3.54
N PHE A 219 0.19 8.78 2.38
CA PHE A 219 -0.15 7.86 1.29
C PHE A 219 1.06 7.06 0.82
N SER A 220 2.27 7.62 0.90
CA SER A 220 3.50 6.92 0.49
C SER A 220 3.85 5.70 1.34
N ILE A 221 3.47 5.72 2.64
CA ILE A 221 3.84 4.67 3.59
C ILE A 221 2.66 3.72 3.87
N VAL A 222 1.42 4.17 3.72
CA VAL A 222 0.23 3.38 4.10
C VAL A 222 -0.07 2.27 3.08
N PHE A 223 -0.12 1.01 3.56
CA PHE A 223 -0.49 -0.18 2.77
C PHE A 223 -1.70 -0.96 3.37
N ILE A 224 -2.60 -0.24 4.06
CA ILE A 224 -3.72 -0.84 4.82
C ILE A 224 -4.62 -1.77 3.99
N GLN A 225 -4.78 -1.52 2.68
CA GLN A 225 -5.69 -2.32 1.86
C GLN A 225 -5.23 -3.78 1.67
N VAL A 226 -3.93 -4.05 1.73
CA VAL A 226 -3.39 -5.42 1.67
C VAL A 226 -3.47 -6.13 3.03
N LEU A 227 -3.54 -5.37 4.13
CA LEU A 227 -3.58 -5.95 5.48
C LEU A 227 -4.81 -6.83 5.72
N ASN A 228 -5.97 -6.48 5.17
CA ASN A 228 -7.19 -7.27 5.35
C ASN A 228 -7.13 -8.63 4.63
N PRO A 229 -6.86 -8.71 3.31
CA PRO A 229 -6.60 -9.98 2.63
C PRO A 229 -5.48 -10.80 3.28
N MET A 230 -4.40 -10.14 3.71
CA MET A 230 -3.29 -10.78 4.40
C MET A 230 -3.71 -11.44 5.71
N ASN A 231 -4.46 -10.72 6.55
CA ASN A 231 -4.99 -11.26 7.80
C ASN A 231 -5.94 -12.43 7.56
N ILE A 232 -6.83 -12.33 6.57
CA ILE A 232 -7.73 -13.42 6.19
C ILE A 232 -6.94 -14.66 5.76
N ALA A 233 -5.88 -14.48 4.98
CA ALA A 233 -5.06 -15.58 4.50
C ALA A 233 -4.23 -16.24 5.62
N PHE A 234 -3.66 -15.46 6.53
CA PHE A 234 -2.97 -16.01 7.70
C PHE A 234 -3.94 -16.76 8.64
N ARG A 235 -5.16 -16.25 8.84
CA ARG A 235 -6.20 -16.94 9.64
C ARG A 235 -6.72 -18.23 9.01
N LYS A 236 -6.55 -18.43 7.70
CA LYS A 236 -6.88 -19.71 7.03
C LYS A 236 -5.82 -20.78 7.27
N ILE A 237 -4.58 -20.38 7.52
CA ILE A 237 -3.43 -21.28 7.68
C ILE A 237 -3.17 -21.58 9.15
N GLU A 238 -3.30 -20.57 10.00
CA GLU A 238 -3.04 -20.67 11.43
C GLU A 238 -4.35 -20.83 12.21
N SER A 239 -4.44 -21.88 13.02
CA SER A 239 -5.61 -22.15 13.86
C SER A 239 -5.73 -21.19 15.06
N ASP A 240 -4.61 -20.59 15.50
CA ASP A 240 -4.60 -19.59 16.57
C ASP A 240 -4.66 -18.15 15.99
N PRO A 241 -5.74 -17.39 16.25
CA PRO A 241 -5.86 -16.00 15.83
C PRO A 241 -4.71 -15.10 16.31
N LYS A 242 -4.11 -15.39 17.46
CA LYS A 242 -3.00 -14.59 18.01
C LYS A 242 -1.71 -14.79 17.20
N VAL A 243 -1.45 -16.00 16.74
CA VAL A 243 -0.31 -16.32 15.87
C VAL A 243 -0.49 -15.70 14.49
N ALA A 244 -1.70 -15.76 13.92
CA ALA A 244 -2.02 -15.10 12.66
C ALA A 244 -1.77 -13.57 12.73
N THR A 245 -2.20 -12.95 13.84
CA THR A 245 -2.00 -11.51 14.10
C THR A 245 -0.53 -11.15 14.25
N PHE A 246 0.23 -11.99 14.96
CA PHE A 246 1.67 -11.80 15.10
C PHE A 246 2.41 -11.87 13.75
N ARG A 247 2.04 -12.83 12.89
CA ARG A 247 2.59 -12.91 11.52
C ARG A 247 2.23 -11.67 10.70
N ALA A 248 0.98 -11.21 10.79
CA ALA A 248 0.53 -10.00 10.09
C ALA A 248 1.21 -8.72 10.58
N LEU A 249 1.53 -8.59 11.87
CA LEU A 249 2.27 -7.45 12.44
C LEU A 249 3.77 -7.44 12.07
N ARG A 250 4.32 -8.58 11.65
CA ARG A 250 5.74 -8.73 11.31
C ARG A 250 6.02 -8.50 9.81
N ALA A 251 4.99 -8.61 8.97
CA ALA A 251 5.06 -8.33 7.53
C ALA A 251 5.12 -6.82 7.26
#